data_AF-A0A2J6HS05-F1
#
_entry.id   AF-A0A2J6HS05-F1
#
_cell.length_a   1.000
_cell.length_b   1.000
_cell.length_c   1.000
_cell.angle_alpha   90.00
_cell.angle_beta   90.00
_cell.angle_gamma   90.00
#
_symmetry.space_group_name_H-M   'P 1'
#
loop_
_entity.id
_entity.type
_entity.pdbx_description
1 polymer ?
#
loop_
_entity_poly.entity_id
_entity_poly.type
_entity_poly.pdbx_seq_one_letter_code
_entity_poly.pdbx_strand_id
1 'polypeptide(L)' 'MNNDHENDNSALHVHEGIEQPLSFNEDAISRFKSKRKSGPTVEEFVKGITEGNITLLSKAITLIESA' A
#
# COMPACT_ATOMS: atom_id res chain seq x y z
N MET A 1 24.49 22.87 -61.34
CA MET A 1 25.23 21.90 -60.52
C MET A 1 24.66 21.93 -59.12
N ASN A 2 24.24 20.76 -58.67
CA ASN A 2 23.61 20.42 -57.40
C ASN A 2 24.47 20.84 -56.19
N ASN A 3 23.83 21.06 -55.05
CA ASN A 3 23.88 20.11 -53.94
C ASN A 3 22.92 20.54 -52.82
N ASP A 4 21.79 19.85 -52.79
CA ASP A 4 20.88 19.78 -51.65
C ASP A 4 21.56 18.99 -50.53
N HIS A 5 21.82 19.64 -49.42
CA HIS A 5 21.94 18.97 -48.13
C HIS A 5 20.94 19.65 -47.20
N GLU A 6 19.66 19.31 -47.40
CA GLU A 6 18.66 19.47 -46.37
C GLU A 6 19.13 18.69 -45.14
N ASN A 7 19.41 19.42 -44.08
CA ASN A 7 19.75 18.83 -42.79
C ASN A 7 18.50 18.13 -42.25
N ASP A 8 18.41 16.82 -42.47
CA ASP A 8 17.45 15.92 -41.82
C ASP A 8 17.76 15.79 -40.32
N ASN A 9 17.70 16.89 -39.57
CA ASN A 9 17.88 16.92 -38.12
C ASN A 9 16.55 16.96 -37.35
N SER A 10 15.42 16.63 -38.00
CA SER A 10 14.10 16.77 -37.37
C SER A 10 13.36 15.46 -37.10
N ALA A 11 13.98 14.29 -37.35
CA ALA A 11 13.27 13.00 -37.26
C ALA A 11 13.08 12.47 -35.81
N LEU A 12 13.86 12.93 -34.83
CA LEU A 12 13.80 12.41 -33.46
C LEU A 12 13.27 13.48 -32.48
N HIS A 13 11.97 13.43 -32.21
CA HIS A 13 11.34 14.18 -31.12
C HIS A 13 11.62 13.47 -29.79
N VAL A 14 12.55 14.01 -29.00
CA VAL A 14 12.79 13.55 -27.63
C VAL A 14 11.75 14.20 -26.72
N HIS A 15 10.79 13.41 -26.25
CA HIS A 15 9.86 13.85 -25.22
C HIS A 15 10.57 13.82 -23.87
N GLU A 16 10.39 14.88 -23.07
CA GLU A 16 10.84 14.90 -21.69
C GLU A 16 10.17 13.75 -20.92
N GLY A 17 10.96 12.97 -20.18
CA GLY A 17 10.45 11.85 -19.40
C GLY A 17 9.46 12.34 -18.34
N ILE A 18 8.38 11.59 -18.13
CA ILE A 18 7.45 11.85 -17.03
C ILE A 18 7.98 11.26 -15.73
N GLU A 19 7.62 11.87 -14.59
CA GLU A 19 7.89 11.26 -13.29
C GLU A 19 7.25 9.87 -13.22
N GLN A 20 8.01 8.91 -12.68
CA GLN A 20 7.50 7.57 -12.50
C GLN A 20 6.34 7.62 -11.49
N PRO A 21 5.16 7.09 -11.84
CA PRO A 21 4.04 7.06 -10.92
C PRO A 21 4.41 6.23 -9.68
N LEU A 22 3.84 6.60 -8.53
CA LEU A 22 4.00 5.86 -7.29
C LEU A 22 3.62 4.38 -7.51
N SER A 23 4.43 3.47 -6.98
CA SER A 23 4.16 2.03 -7.03
C SER A 23 2.97 1.60 -6.19
N PHE A 24 2.42 2.52 -5.39
CA PHE A 24 1.27 2.31 -4.54
C PHE A 24 0.20 3.37 -4.81
N ASN A 25 -1.06 2.98 -4.59
CA ASN A 25 -2.20 3.86 -4.73
C ASN A 25 -2.52 4.51 -3.36
N GLU A 26 -2.41 5.83 -3.27
CA GLU A 26 -2.64 6.57 -2.03
C GLU A 26 -4.08 6.43 -1.51
N ASP A 27 -5.08 6.44 -2.41
CA ASP A 27 -6.49 6.24 -2.06
C ASP A 27 -6.71 4.84 -1.47
N ALA A 28 -6.04 3.82 -2.02
CA ALA A 28 -6.10 2.46 -1.50
C ALA A 28 -5.52 2.38 -0.09
N ILE A 29 -4.40 3.07 0.17
CA ILE A 29 -3.79 3.16 1.50
C ILE A 29 -4.73 3.88 2.47
N SER A 30 -5.31 5.01 2.07
CA SER A 30 -6.25 5.78 2.89
C SER A 30 -7.47 4.93 3.27
N ARG A 31 -8.07 4.23 2.30
CA ARG A 31 -9.19 3.31 2.51
C ARG A 31 -8.80 2.10 3.37
N PHE A 32 -7.57 1.61 3.26
CA PHE A 32 -7.10 0.50 4.09
C PHE A 32 -6.93 0.95 5.55
N LYS A 33 -6.32 2.12 5.78
CA LYS A 33 -6.17 2.72 7.11
C LYS A 33 -7.54 2.98 7.75
N SER A 34 -8.51 3.49 6.99
CA SER A 34 -9.86 3.75 7.51
C SER A 34 -10.65 2.47 7.82
N LYS A 35 -10.36 1.37 7.10
CA LYS A 35 -10.98 0.05 7.31
C LYS A 35 -10.29 -0.79 8.38
N ARG A 36 -9.09 -0.39 8.84
CA ARG A 36 -8.42 -1.07 9.94
C ARG A 36 -9.30 -0.96 11.18
N LYS A 37 -10.04 -2.04 11.47
CA LYS A 37 -10.76 -2.13 12.73
C LYS A 37 -9.75 -2.09 13.86
N SER A 38 -10.06 -1.31 14.90
CA SER A 38 -9.42 -1.46 16.20
C SER A 38 -9.50 -2.93 16.59
N GLY A 39 -8.41 -3.45 17.18
CA GLY A 39 -8.39 -4.80 17.70
C GLY A 39 -9.49 -5.02 18.76
N PRO A 40 -9.68 -6.27 19.21
CA PRO A 40 -10.65 -6.55 20.26
C PRO A 40 -10.34 -5.73 21.51
N THR A 41 -11.39 -5.25 22.17
CA THR A 41 -11.33 -4.63 23.50
C THR A 41 -10.97 -5.67 24.56
N VAL A 42 -10.57 -5.20 25.74
CA VAL A 42 -10.26 -6.09 26.88
C VAL A 42 -11.49 -6.91 27.24
N GLU A 43 -12.67 -6.31 27.25
CA GLU A 43 -13.95 -6.97 27.54
C GLU A 43 -14.26 -8.07 26.52
N GLU A 44 -14.02 -7.81 25.23
CA GLU A 44 -14.20 -8.82 24.17
C GLU A 44 -13.21 -9.98 24.31
N PHE A 45 -11.95 -9.71 24.68
CA PHE A 45 -10.98 -10.75 24.99
C PHE A 45 -11.44 -11.59 26.19
N VAL A 46 -11.78 -10.97 27.32
CA VAL A 46 -12.20 -11.67 28.53
C VAL A 46 -13.41 -12.55 28.25
N LYS A 47 -14.47 -11.97 27.68
CA LYS A 47 -15.69 -12.70 27.35
C LYS A 47 -15.38 -13.86 26.41
N GLY A 48 -14.72 -13.59 25.28
CA GLY A 48 -14.44 -14.61 24.27
C GLY A 48 -13.58 -15.74 24.79
N ILE A 49 -12.56 -15.45 25.60
CA ILE A 49 -11.70 -16.48 26.21
C ILE A 49 -12.50 -17.36 27.17
N THR A 50 -13.33 -16.75 28.04
CA THR A 50 -14.17 -17.51 28.98
C THR A 50 -15.24 -18.37 28.28
N GLU A 51 -15.68 -17.96 27.09
CA GLU A 51 -16.59 -18.73 26.22
C GLU A 51 -15.86 -19.82 25.40
N GLY A 52 -14.53 -19.94 25.53
CA GLY A 52 -13.73 -20.94 24.83
C GLY A 52 -13.26 -20.54 23.43
N ASN A 53 -13.31 -19.25 23.07
CA ASN A 53 -12.81 -18.77 21.78
C ASN A 53 -11.26 -18.78 21.73
N ILE A 54 -10.73 -19.86 21.18
CA ILE A 54 -9.30 -20.09 20.96
C ILE A 54 -8.63 -19.03 20.08
N THR A 55 -9.33 -18.43 19.11
CA THR A 55 -8.75 -17.35 18.29
C THR A 55 -8.47 -16.09 19.11
N LEU A 56 -9.39 -15.72 20.00
CA LEU A 56 -9.19 -14.59 20.90
C LEU A 56 -8.11 -14.88 21.95
N LEU A 57 -8.04 -16.12 22.44
CA LEU A 57 -6.96 -16.56 23.33
C LEU A 57 -5.59 -16.43 22.66
N SER A 58 -5.40 -16.98 21.46
CA SER A 58 -4.12 -16.88 20.74
C SER A 58 -3.71 -15.43 20.50
N LYS A 59 -4.66 -14.57 20.12
CA LYS A 59 -4.39 -13.14 19.95
C LYS A 59 -3.97 -12.45 21.25
N ALA A 60 -4.60 -12.78 22.37
CA ALA A 60 -4.23 -12.24 23.68
C ALA A 60 -2.81 -12.68 24.10
N ILE A 61 -2.45 -13.94 23.87
CA ILE A 61 -1.10 -14.45 24.11
C ILE A 61 -0.08 -13.67 23.28
N THR A 62 -0.30 -13.55 21.95
CA THR A 62 0.61 -12.77 21.08
C THR A 62 0.76 -11.32 21.53
N LEU A 63 -0.31 -10.69 22.02
CA LEU A 63 -0.27 -9.32 22.51
C LEU A 63 0.61 -9.19 23.77
N ILE A 64 0.58 -10.18 24.66
CA ILE A 64 1.45 -10.24 25.84
C ILE A 64 2.90 -10.54 25.45
N GLU A 65 3.14 -11.42 24.48
CA GLU A 65 4.50 -11.81 24.04
C GLU A 65 5.21 -10.74 23.21
N SER A 66 4.46 -9.85 22.56
CA SER A 66 5.02 -8.78 21.73
C SER A 66 5.35 -7.50 22.50
N ALA A 67 4.94 -7.40 23.77
CA ALA A 67 5.17 -6.26 24.65
C ALA A 67 6.54 -6.35 25.34
#